data_AF-A0A820RKK6-F1
#
_entry.id   AF-A0A820RKK6-F1
#
_cell.length_a   1.000
_cell.length_b   1.000
_cell.length_c   1.000
_cell.angle_alpha   90.00
_cell.angle_beta   90.00
_cell.angle_gamma   90.00
#
_symmetry.space_group_name_H-M   'P 1'
#
loop_
_entity.id
_entity.type
_entity.pdbx_description
1 polymer ?
#
loop_
_entity_poly.entity_id
_entity_poly.type
_entity_poly.pdbx_seq_one_letter_code
_entity_poly.pdbx_strand_id
1 'polypeptide(L)'
;GKTLGPLHGIPISFKDQFNVKGVETAMGYIGYLGEIAEYNSFIVDTFLSLGAVIYVKTALPQTIMLGETRSNLLGLTLNPLNRELSCGGSSGGEGSLIAMKGSIFGLGTDIGGSVRFNIYYCSK
;
A
#
# COMPACT_ATOMS: atom_id res chain seq x y z
N GLY A 1 9.82 -1.61 29.02
CA GLY A 1 8.88 -2.41 28.21
C GLY A 1 9.58 -3.63 27.63
N LYS A 2 8.85 -4.66 27.21
CA LYS A 2 9.39 -5.85 26.53
C LYS A 2 9.17 -5.70 25.02
N THR A 3 10.19 -5.98 24.21
CA THR A 3 10.07 -5.97 22.74
C THR A 3 9.16 -7.11 22.28
N LEU A 4 8.31 -6.84 21.29
CA LEU A 4 7.35 -7.83 20.74
C LEU A 4 7.94 -8.70 19.62
N GLY A 5 9.03 -8.26 18.98
CA GLY A 5 9.65 -8.99 17.88
C GLY A 5 10.65 -8.12 17.09
N PRO A 6 11.17 -8.61 15.96
CA PRO A 6 12.18 -7.92 15.16
C PRO A 6 11.69 -6.63 14.50
N LEU A 7 10.37 -6.43 14.42
CA LEU A 7 9.75 -5.23 13.84
C LEU A 7 9.12 -4.33 14.91
N HIS A 8 9.48 -4.52 16.18
CA HIS A 8 8.88 -3.78 17.29
C HIS A 8 8.96 -2.26 17.09
N GLY A 9 7.81 -1.62 16.95
CA GLY A 9 7.69 -0.16 16.81
C GLY A 9 7.99 0.37 15.41
N ILE A 10 8.26 -0.49 14.43
CA ILE A 10 8.54 -0.05 13.06
C ILE A 10 7.23 0.29 12.34
N PRO A 11 7.04 1.53 11.84
CA PRO A 11 5.87 1.91 11.08
C PRO A 11 5.91 1.32 9.66
N ILE A 12 4.81 0.71 9.23
CA ILE A 12 4.71 0.01 7.95
C ILE A 12 3.43 0.39 7.21
N SER A 13 3.53 0.48 5.89
CA SER A 13 2.42 0.73 4.98
C SER A 13 1.91 -0.56 4.33
N PHE A 14 0.62 -0.61 4.04
CA PHE A 14 -0.01 -1.69 3.30
C PHE A 14 -0.82 -1.17 2.11
N LYS A 15 -0.66 -1.80 0.95
CA LYS A 15 -1.55 -1.56 -0.19
C LYS A 15 -3.00 -1.83 0.21
N ASP A 16 -3.92 -0.99 -0.23
CA ASP A 16 -5.32 -0.97 0.23
C ASP A 16 -6.06 -2.32 0.17
N GLN A 17 -5.67 -3.24 -0.71
CA GLN A 17 -6.26 -4.59 -0.79
C GLN A 17 -6.05 -5.47 0.45
N PHE A 18 -5.11 -5.13 1.33
CA PHE A 18 -4.86 -5.88 2.55
C PHE A 18 -5.83 -5.43 3.63
N ASN A 19 -6.58 -6.38 4.17
CA ASN A 19 -7.53 -6.12 5.23
C ASN A 19 -6.79 -5.88 6.54
N VAL A 20 -7.11 -4.75 7.19
CA VAL A 20 -6.72 -4.43 8.55
C VAL A 20 -8.02 -4.27 9.33
N LYS A 21 -8.21 -5.10 10.35
CA LYS A 21 -9.44 -5.15 11.14
C LYS A 21 -9.79 -3.77 11.69
N GLY A 22 -11.04 -3.34 11.47
CA GLY A 22 -11.52 -2.03 11.89
C GLY A 22 -11.11 -0.87 10.97
N VAL A 23 -10.48 -1.15 9.84
CA VAL A 23 -10.10 -0.17 8.81
C VAL A 23 -10.82 -0.50 7.50
N GLU A 24 -11.22 0.52 6.76
CA GLU A 24 -11.85 0.39 5.45
C GLU A 24 -10.91 -0.31 4.45
N THR A 25 -11.44 -1.20 3.60
CA THR A 25 -10.75 -1.75 2.44
C THR A 25 -11.59 -1.60 1.18
N ALA A 26 -11.26 -0.61 0.35
CA ALA A 26 -12.08 -0.28 -0.81
C ALA A 26 -11.59 -0.92 -2.12
N MET A 27 -10.30 -1.30 -2.21
CA MET A 27 -9.68 -1.88 -3.42
C MET A 27 -9.84 -1.03 -4.69
N GLY A 28 -9.98 0.29 -4.52
CA GLY A 28 -10.25 1.23 -5.62
C GLY A 28 -11.68 1.16 -6.18
N TYR A 29 -12.59 0.37 -5.59
CA TYR A 29 -13.99 0.33 -5.95
C TYR A 29 -14.79 1.36 -5.14
N ILE A 30 -15.53 2.22 -5.84
CA ILE A 30 -16.49 3.13 -5.19
C ILE A 30 -17.53 2.36 -4.37
N GLY A 31 -17.96 1.20 -4.87
CA GLY A 31 -18.96 0.37 -4.19
C GLY A 31 -18.49 -0.24 -2.87
N TYR A 32 -17.19 -0.22 -2.56
CA TYR A 32 -16.64 -0.70 -1.28
C TYR A 32 -16.25 0.45 -0.34
N LEU A 33 -16.62 1.69 -0.68
CA LEU A 33 -16.43 2.82 0.22
C LEU A 33 -17.29 2.61 1.48
N GLY A 34 -16.67 2.72 2.65
CA GLY A 34 -17.27 2.45 3.95
C GLY A 34 -17.20 0.98 4.39
N GLU A 35 -16.72 0.06 3.56
CA GLU A 35 -16.60 -1.37 3.91
C GLU A 35 -15.44 -1.59 4.87
N ILE A 36 -15.75 -1.69 6.17
CA ILE A 36 -14.78 -1.90 7.23
C ILE A 36 -14.43 -3.38 7.34
N ALA A 37 -13.15 -3.71 7.26
CA ALA A 37 -12.69 -5.09 7.37
C ALA A 37 -12.95 -5.66 8.76
N GLU A 38 -13.59 -6.84 8.83
CA GLU A 38 -13.88 -7.54 10.08
C GLU A 38 -12.69 -8.36 10.61
N TYR A 39 -11.74 -8.66 9.74
CA TYR A 39 -10.57 -9.49 10.02
C TYR A 39 -9.31 -8.92 9.38
N ASN A 40 -8.16 -9.27 9.93
CA ASN A 40 -6.86 -8.97 9.33
C ASN A 40 -6.55 -9.97 8.22
N SER A 41 -5.94 -9.53 7.13
CA SER A 41 -5.25 -10.45 6.24
C SER A 41 -4.15 -11.21 7.00
N PHE A 42 -3.89 -12.46 6.65
CA PHE A 42 -2.88 -13.28 7.33
C PHE A 42 -1.50 -12.59 7.44
N ILE A 43 -1.09 -11.88 6.39
CA ILE A 43 0.17 -11.14 6.38
C ILE A 43 0.14 -9.97 7.37
N VAL A 44 -1.00 -9.30 7.54
CA VAL A 44 -1.19 -8.23 8.53
C VAL A 44 -0.99 -8.78 9.94
N ASP A 45 -1.61 -9.91 10.28
CA ASP A 45 -1.42 -10.58 11.57
C ASP A 45 0.04 -10.98 11.81
N THR A 46 0.71 -11.47 10.76
CA THR A 46 2.13 -11.83 10.82
C THR A 46 2.98 -10.62 11.21
N PHE A 47 2.82 -9.48 10.53
CA PHE A 47 3.60 -8.27 10.85
C PHE A 47 3.26 -7.68 12.22
N LEU A 48 1.99 -7.69 12.63
CA LEU A 48 1.58 -7.27 13.96
C LEU A 48 2.20 -8.15 15.05
N SER A 49 2.26 -9.48 14.85
CA SER A 49 2.89 -10.41 15.79
C SER A 49 4.41 -10.19 15.93
N LEU A 50 5.07 -9.64 14.91
CA LEU A 50 6.48 -9.25 14.94
C LEU A 50 6.70 -7.87 15.58
N GLY A 51 5.62 -7.20 16.00
CA GLY A 51 5.63 -5.91 16.68
C GLY A 51 5.55 -4.69 15.76
N ALA A 52 5.26 -4.87 14.47
CA ALA A 52 5.15 -3.75 13.54
C ALA A 52 3.92 -2.88 13.84
N VAL A 53 3.99 -1.61 13.45
CA VAL A 53 2.92 -0.63 13.61
C VAL A 53 2.36 -0.28 12.25
N ILE A 54 1.14 -0.71 11.97
CA ILE A 54 0.45 -0.36 10.72
C ILE A 54 -0.14 1.03 10.87
N TYR A 55 0.28 1.97 10.02
CA TYR A 55 -0.13 3.38 10.18
C TYR A 55 -0.90 3.93 8.98
N VAL A 56 -0.77 3.33 7.79
CA VAL A 56 -1.42 3.83 6.58
C VAL A 56 -1.69 2.72 5.58
N LYS A 57 -2.77 2.89 4.81
CA LYS A 57 -2.99 2.13 3.59
C LYS A 57 -2.78 2.98 2.35
N THR A 58 -2.16 2.40 1.32
CA THR A 58 -1.78 3.14 0.11
C THR A 58 -2.70 2.88 -1.06
N ALA A 59 -2.82 3.89 -1.92
CA ALA A 59 -3.65 3.85 -3.12
C ALA A 59 -3.20 2.76 -4.10
N LEU A 60 -4.20 2.18 -4.76
CA LEU A 60 -4.05 1.22 -5.86
C LEU A 60 -5.10 1.54 -6.94
N PRO A 61 -4.88 1.17 -8.22
CA PRO A 61 -5.89 1.31 -9.25
C PRO A 61 -7.01 0.30 -9.06
N GLN A 62 -8.21 0.66 -9.54
CA GLN A 62 -9.38 -0.20 -9.45
C GLN A 62 -9.05 -1.63 -9.94
N THR A 63 -9.50 -2.62 -9.17
CA THR A 63 -9.30 -4.06 -9.41
C THR A 63 -7.85 -4.57 -9.35
N ILE A 64 -6.86 -3.72 -9.07
CA ILE A 64 -5.42 -4.07 -9.09
C ILE A 64 -4.89 -4.33 -10.51
N MET A 65 -5.73 -4.19 -11.55
CA MET A 65 -5.43 -4.61 -12.93
C MET A 65 -4.99 -3.46 -13.86
N LEU A 66 -4.26 -2.47 -13.35
CA LEU A 66 -3.69 -1.39 -14.18
C LEU A 66 -2.23 -1.12 -13.84
N GLY A 67 -1.43 -0.86 -14.88
CA GLY A 67 -0.02 -0.46 -14.79
C GLY A 67 0.20 1.01 -14.41
N GLU A 68 -0.86 1.71 -14.03
CA GLU A 68 -0.85 3.08 -13.51
C GLU A 68 -1.78 3.16 -12.30
N THR A 69 -1.39 3.88 -11.26
CA THR A 69 -2.17 3.99 -10.01
C THR A 69 -3.16 5.15 -10.10
N ARG A 70 -4.23 4.91 -10.85
CA ARG A 70 -5.40 5.78 -10.93
C ARG A 70 -6.59 5.12 -10.23
N SER A 71 -7.03 5.74 -9.15
CA SER A 71 -8.18 5.30 -8.35
C SER A 71 -9.34 6.26 -8.56
N ASN A 72 -10.56 5.73 -8.69
CA ASN A 72 -11.76 6.56 -8.70
C ASN A 72 -12.06 7.16 -7.31
N LEU A 73 -11.47 6.62 -6.25
CA LEU A 73 -11.60 7.11 -4.88
C LEU A 73 -10.60 8.23 -4.55
N LEU A 74 -9.33 8.02 -4.90
CA LEU A 74 -8.21 8.86 -4.46
C LEU A 74 -7.57 9.66 -5.60
N GLY A 75 -8.07 9.52 -6.82
CA GLY A 75 -7.50 10.16 -8.01
C GLY A 75 -6.23 9.48 -8.50
N LEU A 76 -5.38 10.25 -9.17
CA LEU A 76 -4.09 9.80 -9.70
C LEU A 76 -3.01 9.92 -8.63
N THR A 77 -2.32 8.81 -8.34
CA THR A 77 -1.07 8.87 -7.57
C THR A 77 0.05 9.37 -8.48
N LEU A 78 0.72 10.43 -8.06
CA LEU A 78 1.78 11.07 -8.86
C LEU A 78 3.14 10.43 -8.58
N ASN A 79 4.00 10.43 -9.61
CA ASN A 79 5.38 10.03 -9.44
C ASN A 79 6.12 11.05 -8.55
N PRO A 80 6.87 10.58 -7.53
CA PRO A 80 7.52 11.44 -6.55
C PRO A 80 8.75 12.19 -7.09
N LEU A 81 9.35 11.72 -8.19
CA LEU A 81 10.54 12.32 -8.80
C LEU A 81 10.17 13.30 -9.92
N ASN A 82 9.13 12.99 -10.69
CA ASN A 82 8.57 13.89 -11.70
C ASN A 82 7.06 13.73 -11.81
N ARG A 83 6.31 14.76 -11.42
CA ARG A 83 4.83 14.77 -11.39
C ARG A 83 4.17 14.65 -12.77
N GLU A 84 4.92 14.80 -13.85
CA GLU A 84 4.47 14.61 -15.24
C GLU A 84 4.59 13.14 -15.71
N LEU A 85 5.23 12.28 -14.91
CA LEU A 85 5.40 10.86 -15.21
C LEU A 85 4.48 10.00 -14.34
N SER A 86 4.23 8.77 -14.82
CA SER A 86 3.48 7.78 -14.05
C SER A 86 4.31 7.26 -12.87
N CYS A 87 3.66 7.01 -11.73
CA CYS A 87 4.27 6.26 -10.62
C CYS A 87 4.26 4.74 -10.84
N GLY A 88 3.62 4.30 -11.95
CA GLY A 88 3.36 2.91 -12.25
C GLY A 88 2.12 2.35 -11.53
N GLY A 89 1.90 1.05 -11.66
CA GLY A 89 0.83 0.34 -10.99
C GLY A 89 1.08 -1.16 -10.89
N SER A 90 0.31 -1.88 -10.08
CA SER A 90 -0.82 -1.39 -9.29
C SER A 90 -0.46 -1.01 -7.86
N SER A 91 0.81 -1.08 -7.46
CA SER A 91 1.30 -0.67 -6.14
C SER A 91 2.02 0.68 -6.17
N GLY A 92 1.57 1.61 -7.02
CA GLY A 92 2.22 2.92 -7.17
C GLY A 92 2.06 3.80 -5.93
N GLY A 93 1.01 3.61 -5.13
CA GLY A 93 0.88 4.23 -3.81
C GLY A 93 2.02 3.86 -2.86
N GLU A 94 2.34 2.56 -2.74
CA GLU A 94 3.50 2.09 -1.97
C GLU A 94 4.81 2.64 -2.53
N GLY A 95 5.02 2.54 -3.84
CA GLY A 95 6.24 3.03 -4.49
C GLY A 95 6.47 4.52 -4.25
N SER A 96 5.42 5.32 -4.40
CA SER A 96 5.48 6.77 -4.22
C SER A 96 5.73 7.15 -2.76
N LEU A 97 5.02 6.52 -1.82
CA LEU A 97 5.15 6.78 -0.39
C LEU A 97 6.56 6.45 0.13
N ILE A 98 7.12 5.30 -0.28
CA ILE A 98 8.48 4.88 0.11
C ILE A 98 9.52 5.81 -0.50
N ALA A 99 9.41 6.16 -1.79
CA ALA A 99 10.35 7.06 -2.44
C ALA A 99 10.34 8.48 -1.84
N MET A 100 9.17 8.94 -1.35
CA MET A 100 9.05 10.18 -0.57
C MET A 100 9.53 10.05 0.89
N LYS A 101 10.04 8.89 1.30
CA LYS A 101 10.47 8.57 2.66
C LYS A 101 9.35 8.67 3.70
N GLY A 102 8.09 8.55 3.26
CA GLY A 102 6.94 8.47 4.16
C GLY A 102 6.85 7.14 4.88
N SER A 103 7.34 6.06 4.26
CA SER A 103 7.42 4.71 4.84
C SER A 103 8.81 4.13 4.65
N ILE A 104 9.32 3.39 5.65
CA ILE A 104 10.63 2.71 5.56
C ILE A 104 10.50 1.46 4.67
N PHE A 105 9.37 0.76 4.78
CA PHE A 105 8.98 -0.31 3.89
C PHE A 105 7.45 -0.49 3.92
N GLY A 106 6.92 -1.15 2.89
CA GLY A 106 5.51 -1.46 2.82
C GLY A 106 5.21 -2.62 1.89
N LEU A 107 3.99 -3.13 1.98
CA LEU A 107 3.58 -4.34 1.27
C LEU A 107 2.66 -4.02 0.10
N GLY A 108 3.04 -4.51 -1.09
CA GLY A 108 2.24 -4.52 -2.31
C GLY A 108 1.97 -5.95 -2.80
N THR A 109 1.32 -6.07 -3.96
CA THR A 109 1.16 -7.34 -4.69
C THR A 109 1.72 -7.23 -6.08
N ASP A 110 2.24 -8.35 -6.59
CA ASP A 110 2.83 -8.46 -7.92
C ASP A 110 2.15 -9.63 -8.65
N ILE A 111 1.23 -9.31 -9.56
CA ILE A 111 0.61 -10.29 -10.46
C ILE A 111 1.37 -10.33 -11.78
N GLY A 112 1.58 -9.15 -12.38
CA GLY A 112 2.26 -8.98 -13.68
C GLY A 112 3.45 -8.04 -13.66
N GLY A 113 4.01 -7.72 -12.49
CA GLY A 113 5.07 -6.72 -12.31
C GLY A 113 4.71 -5.59 -11.36
N SER A 114 3.57 -5.68 -10.69
CA SER A 114 2.96 -4.59 -9.92
C SER A 114 3.71 -4.17 -8.65
N VAL A 115 4.81 -4.82 -8.26
CA VAL A 115 5.76 -4.26 -7.29
C VAL A 115 7.02 -3.80 -8.00
N ARG A 116 7.55 -4.64 -8.90
CA ARG A 116 8.82 -4.40 -9.61
C ARG A 116 8.80 -3.15 -10.49
N PHE A 117 7.73 -2.91 -11.24
CA PHE A 117 7.62 -1.75 -12.11
C PHE A 117 7.59 -0.44 -11.30
N ASN A 118 6.85 -0.40 -10.18
CA ASN A 118 6.73 0.83 -9.37
C ASN A 118 8.07 1.28 -8.78
N ILE A 119 8.89 0.33 -8.33
CA ILE A 119 10.24 0.62 -7.83
C ILE A 119 11.08 1.24 -8.95
N TYR A 120 10.97 0.75 -10.19
CA TYR A 120 11.68 1.34 -11.32
C TYR A 120 11.23 2.77 -11.61
N TYR A 121 9.93 3.05 -11.63
CA TYR A 121 9.38 4.38 -11.91
C TYR A 121 9.65 5.40 -10.79
N CYS A 122 9.63 4.97 -9.53
CA CYS A 122 9.70 5.89 -8.38
C CYS A 122 11.11 6.07 -7.79
N SER A 123 12.09 5.25 -8.20
CA SER A 123 13.45 5.26 -7.60
C SER A 123 14.55 5.68 -8.58
N LYS A 124 14.21 6.12 -9.80
CA LYS A 124 15.15 6.64 -10.80
C LYS A 124 14.66 7.98 -11.32
#